data_AF-A0A1H0X6V1-F1
#
_entry.id   AF-A0A1H0X6V1-F1
#
_cell.length_a   1.000
_cell.length_b   1.000
_cell.length_c   1.000
_cell.angle_alpha   90.00
_cell.angle_beta   90.00
_cell.angle_gamma   90.00
#
_symmetry.space_group_name_H-M   'P 1'
#
loop_
_entity.id
_entity.type
_entity.pdbx_description
1 polymer ?
#
loop_
_entity_poly.entity_id
_entity_poly.type
_entity_poly.pdbx_seq_one_letter_code
_entity_poly.pdbx_strand_id
1 'polypeptide(L)'
;MQRLQSRRLDIRTVKRATPFAFPLLVERFRESLSSEKLADRIRRMVADLEQAAGPGGYQDSAFAIDDERPAPRKGRSPRQGKDGLPRPPAQRPKKRR
;
A
#
# COMPACT_ATOMS: atom_id res chain seq x y z
N MET A 1 -8.29 10.25 -32.94
CA MET A 1 -9.57 9.85 -32.31
C MET A 1 -10.43 8.94 -33.20
N GLN A 2 -10.61 9.23 -34.50
CA GLN A 2 -11.49 8.45 -35.41
C GLN A 2 -11.23 6.93 -35.44
N ARG A 3 -9.97 6.47 -35.32
CA ARG A 3 -9.61 5.03 -35.36
C ARG A 3 -10.07 4.23 -34.12
N LEU A 4 -10.16 4.85 -32.95
CA LEU A 4 -10.62 4.18 -31.73
C LEU A 4 -12.15 4.19 -31.66
N GLN A 5 -12.75 5.31 -32.07
CA GLN A 5 -14.20 5.51 -32.11
C GLN A 5 -14.93 4.57 -33.08
N SER A 6 -14.27 4.09 -34.14
CA SER A 6 -14.86 3.17 -35.12
C SER A 6 -14.76 1.68 -34.74
N ARG A 7 -14.16 1.34 -33.59
CA ARG A 7 -14.03 -0.07 -33.15
C ARG A 7 -15.30 -0.55 -32.46
N ARG A 8 -15.60 -1.84 -32.58
CA ARG A 8 -16.66 -2.49 -31.80
C ARG A 8 -16.17 -2.69 -30.36
N LEU A 9 -17.03 -2.37 -29.40
CA LEU A 9 -16.79 -2.62 -27.99
C LEU A 9 -17.23 -4.04 -27.63
N ASP A 10 -16.32 -4.86 -27.09
CA ASP A 10 -16.65 -6.12 -26.42
C ASP A 10 -16.65 -5.88 -24.91
N ILE A 11 -17.84 -5.90 -24.30
CA ILE A 11 -18.03 -5.65 -22.88
C ILE A 11 -18.40 -6.97 -22.23
N ARG A 12 -17.58 -7.41 -21.27
CA ARG A 12 -17.79 -8.65 -20.53
C ARG A 12 -17.95 -8.37 -19.05
N THR A 13 -18.97 -8.99 -18.45
CA THR A 13 -19.16 -8.94 -17.00
C THR A 13 -18.18 -9.89 -16.32
N VAL A 14 -17.43 -9.38 -15.35
CA VAL A 14 -16.45 -10.16 -14.60
C VAL A 14 -16.98 -10.38 -13.19
N LYS A 15 -16.93 -11.63 -12.71
CA LYS A 15 -17.45 -12.01 -11.37
C LYS A 15 -16.50 -11.65 -10.22
N ARG A 16 -15.22 -11.39 -10.53
CA ARG A 16 -14.14 -11.15 -9.57
C ARG A 16 -13.23 -10.03 -10.09
N ALA A 17 -12.46 -9.42 -9.20
CA ALA A 17 -11.45 -8.43 -9.61
C ALA A 17 -10.43 -9.09 -10.56
N THR A 18 -10.19 -8.46 -11.71
CA THR A 18 -9.11 -8.89 -12.60
C THR A 18 -7.76 -8.46 -12.02
N PRO A 19 -6.64 -9.12 -12.40
CA PRO A 19 -5.30 -8.70 -11.96
C PRO A 19 -5.02 -7.21 -12.18
N PHE A 20 -5.48 -6.64 -13.31
CA PHE A 20 -5.33 -5.20 -13.58
C PHE A 20 -6.31 -4.30 -12.83
N ALA A 21 -7.51 -4.80 -12.47
CA ALA A 21 -8.48 -4.03 -11.71
C ALA A 21 -8.17 -4.00 -10.20
N PHE A 22 -7.48 -5.00 -9.68
CA PHE A 22 -7.25 -5.14 -8.25
C PHE A 22 -6.49 -3.95 -7.63
N PRO A 23 -5.37 -3.45 -8.19
CA PRO A 23 -4.67 -2.29 -7.64
C PRO A 23 -5.55 -1.03 -7.62
N LEU A 24 -6.35 -0.82 -8.66
CA LEU A 24 -7.27 0.33 -8.74
C LEU A 24 -8.35 0.27 -7.66
N LEU A 25 -8.85 -0.93 -7.34
CA LEU A 25 -9.81 -1.13 -6.26
C LEU A 25 -9.20 -0.88 -4.88
N VAL A 26 -7.95 -1.31 -4.67
CA VAL A 26 -7.23 -1.09 -3.40
C VAL A 26 -7.04 0.39 -3.11
N GLU A 27 -6.61 1.18 -4.11
CA GLU A 27 -6.45 2.63 -3.96
C GLU A 27 -7.78 3.31 -3.59
N ARG A 28 -8.89 2.94 -4.24
CA ARG A 28 -10.23 3.45 -3.87
C ARG A 28 -10.64 3.09 -2.44
N PHE A 29 -10.32 1.88 -1.98
CA PHE A 29 -10.64 1.48 -0.61
C PHE A 29 -9.77 2.18 0.43
N ARG A 30 -8.54 2.53 0.08
CA ARG A 30 -7.63 3.28 0.95
C ARG A 30 -8.12 4.69 1.26
N GLU A 31 -8.82 5.33 0.33
CA GLU A 31 -9.42 6.64 0.54
C GLU A 31 -10.62 6.61 1.50
N SER A 32 -11.28 5.46 1.63
CA SER A 32 -12.54 5.32 2.37
C SER A 32 -12.42 4.49 3.66
N LEU A 33 -11.36 3.71 3.83
CA LEU A 33 -11.14 2.82 4.98
C LEU A 33 -9.81 3.14 5.69
N SER A 34 -9.76 2.90 7.01
CA SER A 34 -8.50 2.98 7.75
C SER A 34 -7.53 1.89 7.29
N SER A 35 -6.23 2.16 7.41
CA SER A 35 -5.17 1.24 6.97
C SER A 35 -5.27 -0.14 7.64
N GLU A 36 -5.63 -0.20 8.93
CA GLU A 36 -5.84 -1.48 9.63
C GLU A 36 -7.00 -2.29 9.03
N LYS A 37 -8.16 -1.65 8.79
CA LYS A 37 -9.33 -2.35 8.23
C LYS A 37 -9.14 -2.74 6.76
N LEU A 38 -8.30 -1.99 6.04
CA LEU A 38 -7.98 -2.26 4.64
C LEU A 38 -7.12 -3.53 4.49
N ALA A 39 -6.08 -3.67 5.32
CA ALA A 39 -5.16 -4.81 5.26
C ALA A 39 -5.89 -6.15 5.41
N ASP A 40 -6.76 -6.27 6.42
CA ASP A 40 -7.55 -7.49 6.66
C ASP A 40 -8.51 -7.79 5.50
N ARG A 41 -9.08 -6.75 4.89
CA ARG A 41 -9.96 -6.89 3.72
C ARG A 41 -9.18 -7.37 2.50
N ILE A 42 -7.99 -6.81 2.27
CA ILE A 42 -7.11 -7.19 1.16
C ILE A 42 -6.70 -8.66 1.30
N ARG A 43 -6.29 -9.10 2.49
CA ARG A 43 -5.91 -10.51 2.76
C ARG A 43 -7.00 -11.49 2.35
N ARG A 44 -8.26 -11.22 2.71
CA ARG A 44 -9.40 -12.05 2.30
C ARG A 44 -9.61 -12.02 0.78
N MET A 45 -9.51 -10.85 0.18
CA MET A 45 -9.71 -10.66 -1.27
C MET A 45 -8.64 -11.38 -2.09
N VAL A 46 -7.38 -11.35 -1.65
CA VAL A 46 -6.26 -12.06 -2.29
C VAL A 46 -6.45 -13.57 -2.17
N ALA A 47 -6.81 -14.08 -0.99
CA ALA A 47 -7.07 -15.52 -0.80
C ALA A 47 -8.17 -16.04 -1.73
N ASP A 48 -9.27 -15.29 -1.88
CA ASP A 48 -10.35 -15.64 -2.81
C ASP A 48 -9.90 -15.64 -4.28
N LEU A 49 -8.96 -14.75 -4.63
CA LEU A 49 -8.40 -14.64 -5.98
C LEU A 49 -7.39 -15.75 -6.28
N GLU A 50 -6.52 -16.09 -5.33
CA GLU A 50 -5.56 -17.19 -5.47
C GLU A 50 -6.29 -18.53 -5.62
N GLN A 51 -7.32 -18.77 -4.81
CA GLN A 51 -8.17 -19.95 -4.91
C GLN A 51 -8.89 -20.03 -6.28
N ALA A 52 -9.26 -18.87 -6.82
CA ALA A 52 -9.94 -18.75 -8.10
C ALA A 52 -9.02 -18.96 -9.32
N ALA A 53 -7.74 -18.62 -9.21
CA ALA A 53 -6.81 -18.59 -10.32
C ALA A 53 -6.22 -19.97 -10.66
N GLY A 54 -6.20 -20.91 -9.70
CA GLY A 54 -5.62 -22.24 -9.90
C GLY A 54 -4.10 -22.23 -10.10
N PRO A 55 -3.47 -23.40 -10.37
CA PRO A 55 -2.03 -23.49 -10.62
C PRO A 55 -1.70 -22.80 -11.96
N GLY A 56 -1.18 -21.58 -11.89
CA GLY A 56 -0.95 -20.70 -13.05
C GLY A 56 -1.47 -19.27 -12.89
N GLY A 57 -1.88 -18.88 -11.68
CA GLY A 57 -2.27 -17.49 -11.39
C GLY A 57 -1.21 -16.47 -11.82
N TYR A 58 -1.68 -15.34 -12.35
CA TYR A 58 -0.85 -14.22 -12.79
C TYR A 58 -0.09 -13.65 -11.58
N GLN A 59 1.18 -14.02 -11.43
CA GLN A 59 2.09 -13.49 -10.40
C GLN A 59 2.86 -12.31 -10.99
N ASP A 60 2.45 -11.10 -10.64
CA ASP A 60 3.19 -9.90 -11.00
C ASP A 60 3.89 -9.34 -9.76
N SER A 61 5.20 -9.49 -9.71
CA SER A 61 6.04 -9.07 -8.59
C SER A 61 6.08 -7.55 -8.42
N ALA A 62 5.65 -6.76 -9.42
CA ALA A 62 5.58 -5.31 -9.32
C ALA A 62 4.50 -4.81 -8.34
N PHE A 63 3.55 -5.68 -7.97
CA PHE A 63 2.42 -5.35 -7.10
C PHE A 63 2.42 -6.14 -5.79
N ALA A 64 3.54 -6.76 -5.43
CA ALA A 64 3.69 -7.40 -4.13
C ALA A 64 3.41 -6.35 -3.04
N ILE A 65 2.44 -6.66 -2.18
CA ILE A 65 2.12 -5.83 -1.02
C ILE A 65 3.30 -6.00 -0.07
N ASP A 66 4.20 -5.01 -0.02
CA ASP A 66 5.21 -4.92 1.01
C ASP A 66 4.50 -4.74 2.37
N ASP A 67 4.12 -5.84 3.02
CA ASP A 67 3.68 -5.86 4.43
C ASP A 67 4.86 -5.43 5.35
N GLU A 68 6.07 -5.47 4.83
CA GLU A 68 7.31 -5.04 5.48
C GLU A 68 7.59 -3.57 5.14
N ARG A 69 7.23 -2.66 6.05
CA ARG A 69 7.89 -1.34 6.11
C ARG A 69 9.39 -1.61 6.14
N PRO A 70 10.18 -1.26 5.10
CA PRO A 70 11.58 -1.62 5.06
C PRO A 70 12.23 -1.11 6.34
N ALA A 71 12.91 -2.02 7.06
CA ALA A 71 13.58 -1.71 8.31
C ALA A 71 14.33 -0.37 8.15
N PRO A 72 14.25 0.55 9.14
CA PRO A 72 14.84 1.87 9.00
C PRO A 72 16.30 1.70 8.57
N ARG A 73 16.66 2.31 7.42
CA ARG A 73 18.03 2.29 6.89
C ARG A 73 19.01 2.48 8.05
N LYS A 74 19.86 1.47 8.28
CA LYS A 74 20.84 1.43 9.37
C LYS A 74 21.64 2.73 9.35
N GLY A 75 21.48 3.56 10.39
CA GLY A 75 22.13 4.88 10.49
C GLY A 75 21.18 6.07 10.68
N ARG A 76 19.86 5.90 10.58
CA ARG A 76 18.93 7.00 10.92
C ARG A 76 18.58 6.97 12.41
N SER A 77 19.03 7.97 13.16
CA SER A 77 18.66 8.16 14.56
C SER A 77 17.12 8.11 14.71
N PRO A 78 16.58 7.39 15.71
CA PRO A 78 15.14 7.37 15.96
C PRO A 78 14.61 8.79 16.08
N ARG A 79 13.54 9.11 15.33
CA ARG A 79 12.85 10.39 15.53
C ARG A 79 12.20 10.33 16.91
N GLN A 80 12.62 11.21 17.80
CA GLN A 80 12.05 11.34 19.13
C GLN A 80 10.54 11.55 19.00
N GLY A 81 9.77 10.64 19.60
CA GLY A 81 8.33 10.78 19.70
C GLY A 81 7.96 12.06 20.44
N LYS A 82 6.73 12.52 20.26
CA LYS A 82 6.19 13.60 21.08
C LYS A 82 5.74 12.99 22.40
N ASP A 83 6.66 12.85 23.35
CA ASP A 83 6.40 12.23 24.66
C ASP A 83 5.59 13.14 25.63
N GLY A 84 4.93 14.18 25.11
CA GLY A 84 4.12 15.13 25.89
C GLY A 84 4.90 16.01 26.87
N LEU A 85 6.16 15.68 27.17
CA LEU A 85 7.02 16.41 28.09
C LEU A 85 7.63 17.64 27.41
N PRO A 86 7.72 18.78 28.10
CA PRO A 86 8.37 19.97 27.56
C PRO A 86 9.85 19.69 27.25
N ARG A 87 10.31 20.20 26.11
CA ARG A 87 11.70 20.05 25.67
C ARG A 87 12.64 20.67 26.73
N PRO A 88 13.62 19.94 27.28
CA PRO A 88 14.50 20.49 28.30
C PRO A 88 15.36 21.64 27.72
N PRO A 89 15.64 22.70 28.50
CA PRO A 89 16.44 23.82 28.04
C PRO A 89 17.89 23.37 27.78
N ALA A 90 18.45 23.78 26.65
CA ALA A 90 19.81 23.44 26.26
C ALA A 90 20.83 24.02 27.27
N GLN A 91 21.59 23.16 27.94
CA GLN A 91 22.70 23.58 28.81
C GLN A 91 23.82 24.15 27.93
N ARG A 92 24.07 25.46 28.05
CA ARG A 92 25.21 26.12 27.40
C ARG A 92 26.50 25.69 28.11
N PRO A 93 27.54 25.24 27.38
CA PRO A 93 28.80 24.89 28.03
C PRO A 93 29.44 26.13 28.65
N LYS A 94 29.82 26.04 29.93
CA LYS A 94 30.63 27.06 30.61
C LYS A 94 31.96 27.17 29.87
N LYS A 95 32.24 28.33 29.27
CA LYS A 95 33.57 28.64 28.74
C LYS A 95 34.55 28.61 29.91
N ARG A 96 35.53 27.70 29.86
CA ARG A 96 36.72 27.76 30.72
C ARG A 96 37.61 28.89 30.18
N ARG A 97 37.76 29.95 30.96
CA ARG A 97 38.97 30.75 31.10
C ARG A 97 38.84 31.62 32.33
#